data_AF-A0A4Q3SH85-F1
#
_entry.id   AF-A0A4Q3SH85-F1
#
_cell.length_a   1.000
_cell.length_b   1.000
_cell.length_c   1.000
_cell.angle_alpha   90.00
_cell.angle_beta   90.00
_cell.angle_gamma   90.00
#
_symmetry.space_group_name_H-M   'P 1'
#
loop_
_entity.id
_entity.type
_entity.pdbx_description
1 polymer ?
#
loop_
_entity_poly.entity_id
_entity_poly.type
_entity_poly.pdbx_seq_one_letter_code
_entity_poly.pdbx_strand_id
1 'polypeptide(L)'
;MSSRLPASAVSAAVVGTVVGFGGTVALVVQAGQVLGASPAQIVSMVTALCLGIGLSGMLLSWRLKVPIILAWSTPGAALLAASTPGLGWPTAIGAFMLAGALMVVTGLVPALGRLAARIPGGIASAMLAGVLLPFCIRLFLVFPTDIALAAGLFAVFLIMRRLA
;
A
#
# COMPACT_ATOMS: atom_id res chain seq x y z
N MET A 1 9.88 34.29 0.39
CA MET A 1 9.12 33.04 0.58
C MET A 1 7.83 33.37 1.30
N SER A 2 6.70 33.42 0.58
CA SER A 2 5.39 33.66 1.20
C SER A 2 5.05 32.48 2.12
N SER A 3 4.89 32.76 3.42
CA SER A 3 4.77 31.84 4.54
C SER A 3 3.36 31.25 4.72
N ARG A 4 2.58 31.13 3.64
CA ARG A 4 1.24 30.54 3.71
C ARG A 4 1.24 29.21 2.96
N LEU A 5 1.09 28.12 3.71
CA LEU A 5 0.75 26.81 3.13
C LEU A 5 -0.52 27.02 2.28
N PRO A 6 -0.46 26.88 0.94
CA PRO A 6 -1.63 27.09 0.12
C PRO A 6 -2.67 26.04 0.50
N ALA A 7 -3.95 26.41 0.54
CA ALA A 7 -5.03 25.50 0.93
C ALA A 7 -5.07 24.23 0.06
N SER A 8 -4.61 24.33 -1.20
CA SER A 8 -4.42 23.20 -2.12
C SER A 8 -3.35 22.19 -1.67
N ALA A 9 -2.29 22.64 -0.99
CA ALA A 9 -1.27 21.74 -0.45
C ALA A 9 -1.79 20.97 0.77
N VAL A 10 -2.57 21.63 1.63
CA VAL A 10 -3.21 20.99 2.79
C VAL A 10 -4.25 19.99 2.31
N SER A 11 -5.12 20.35 1.35
CA SER A 11 -6.12 19.43 0.81
C SER A 11 -5.49 18.24 0.09
N ALA A 12 -4.45 18.45 -0.73
CA ALA A 12 -3.73 17.36 -1.39
C ALA A 12 -3.06 16.40 -0.38
N ALA A 13 -2.47 16.93 0.70
CA ALA A 13 -1.88 16.13 1.76
C ALA A 13 -2.93 15.31 2.52
N VAL A 14 -4.07 15.91 2.87
CA VAL A 14 -5.19 15.23 3.53
C VAL A 14 -5.75 14.13 2.62
N VAL A 15 -6.07 14.45 1.37
CA VAL A 15 -6.60 13.47 0.41
C VAL A 15 -5.59 12.35 0.17
N GLY A 16 -4.31 12.68 -0.07
CA GLY A 16 -3.27 11.67 -0.28
C GLY A 16 -3.07 10.77 0.93
N THR A 17 -3.15 11.31 2.15
CA THR A 17 -3.02 10.53 3.38
C THR A 17 -4.25 9.64 3.61
N VAL A 18 -5.46 10.20 3.53
CA VAL A 18 -6.70 9.45 3.77
C VAL A 18 -6.89 8.35 2.72
N VAL A 19 -6.70 8.66 1.44
CA VAL A 19 -6.84 7.71 0.34
C VAL A 19 -5.73 6.65 0.39
N GLY A 20 -4.48 7.05 0.64
CA GLY A 20 -3.35 6.11 0.72
C GLY A 20 -3.43 5.17 1.92
N PHE A 21 -3.76 5.71 3.10
CA PHE A 21 -3.78 4.98 4.36
C PHE A 21 -5.04 4.13 4.52
N GLY A 22 -6.21 4.68 4.17
CA GLY A 22 -7.51 4.11 4.50
C GLY A 22 -7.74 2.69 3.96
N GLY A 23 -7.26 2.40 2.75
CA GLY A 23 -7.38 1.07 2.16
C GLY A 23 -6.20 0.14 2.49
N THR A 24 -4.97 0.67 2.44
CA THR A 24 -3.78 -0.19 2.43
C THR A 24 -3.43 -0.73 3.82
N VAL A 25 -3.71 0.02 4.90
CA VAL A 25 -3.32 -0.40 6.25
C VAL A 25 -4.07 -1.64 6.73
N ALA A 26 -5.34 -1.79 6.37
CA ALA A 26 -6.09 -3.01 6.68
C ALA A 26 -5.44 -4.26 6.08
N LEU A 27 -4.93 -4.16 4.84
CA LEU A 27 -4.19 -5.24 4.17
C LEU A 27 -2.87 -5.55 4.87
N VAL A 28 -2.14 -4.50 5.28
CA VAL A 28 -0.87 -4.63 6.00
C VAL A 28 -1.08 -5.34 7.35
N VAL A 29 -2.15 -5.00 8.07
CA VAL A 29 -2.54 -5.68 9.32
C VAL A 29 -2.88 -7.15 9.06
N GLN A 30 -3.70 -7.43 8.04
CA GLN A 30 -4.07 -8.79 7.65
C GLN A 30 -2.85 -9.63 7.25
N ALA A 31 -1.93 -9.05 6.48
CA ALA A 31 -0.66 -9.69 6.13
C ALA A 31 0.16 -10.03 7.38
N GLY A 32 0.26 -9.11 8.35
CA GLY A 32 0.93 -9.39 9.63
C GLY A 32 0.31 -10.58 10.37
N GLN A 33 -1.01 -10.66 10.42
CA GLN A 33 -1.73 -11.79 11.05
C GLN A 33 -1.44 -13.12 10.36
N VAL A 34 -1.48 -13.15 9.01
CA VAL A 34 -1.18 -14.34 8.20
C VAL A 34 0.27 -14.80 8.40
N LEU A 35 1.19 -13.86 8.61
CA LEU A 35 2.61 -14.12 8.87
C LEU A 35 2.90 -14.53 10.33
N GLY A 36 1.88 -14.58 11.20
CA GLY A 36 2.01 -14.98 12.60
C GLY A 36 2.54 -13.90 13.54
N ALA A 37 2.39 -12.62 13.17
CA ALA A 37 2.77 -11.50 14.01
C ALA A 37 1.85 -11.36 15.24
N SER A 38 2.42 -11.02 16.39
CA SER A 38 1.64 -10.60 17.56
C SER A 38 1.03 -9.20 17.34
N PRO A 39 -0.02 -8.82 18.09
CA PRO A 39 -0.61 -7.48 17.98
C PRO A 39 0.41 -6.35 18.16
N ALA A 40 1.35 -6.49 19.10
CA ALA A 40 2.42 -5.52 19.32
C ALA A 40 3.37 -5.41 18.12
N GLN A 41 3.68 -6.54 17.46
CA GLN A 41 4.51 -6.58 16.26
C GLN A 41 3.80 -5.94 15.06
N ILE A 42 2.49 -6.14 14.91
CA ILE A 42 1.69 -5.48 13.87
C ILE A 42 1.70 -3.96 14.07
N VAL A 43 1.47 -3.48 15.30
CA VAL A 43 1.55 -2.04 15.62
C VAL A 43 2.93 -1.49 15.30
N SER A 44 4.00 -2.20 15.68
CA SER A 44 5.38 -1.83 15.35
C SER A 44 5.61 -1.77 13.83
N MET A 45 5.14 -2.77 13.07
CA MET A 45 5.28 -2.81 11.61
C MET A 45 4.55 -1.64 10.93
N VAL A 46 3.31 -1.37 11.32
CA VAL A 46 2.54 -0.23 10.78
C VAL A 46 3.22 1.08 11.14
N THR A 47 3.75 1.22 12.36
CA THR A 47 4.48 2.42 12.79
C THR A 47 5.75 2.61 11.96
N ALA A 48 6.54 1.55 11.75
CA ALA A 48 7.73 1.58 10.92
C ALA A 48 7.41 1.95 9.46
N LEU A 49 6.30 1.43 8.90
CA LEU A 49 5.81 1.78 7.57
C LEU A 49 5.48 3.27 7.47
N CYS A 50 4.70 3.79 8.42
CA CYS A 50 4.30 5.21 8.46
C CYS A 50 5.50 6.15 8.60
N LEU A 51 6.43 5.83 9.49
CA LEU A 51 7.67 6.61 9.66
C LEU A 51 8.54 6.50 8.41
N GLY A 52 8.65 5.31 7.82
CA GLY A 52 9.40 5.08 6.59
C GLY A 52 8.89 5.99 5.46
N ILE A 53 7.61 5.92 5.13
CA ILE A 53 6.99 6.72 4.05
C ILE A 53 7.00 8.21 4.41
N GLY A 54 6.58 8.57 5.62
CA GLY A 54 6.42 9.96 6.05
C GLY A 54 7.75 10.71 6.14
N LEU A 55 8.74 10.15 6.82
CA LEU A 55 10.04 10.81 7.01
C LEU A 55 10.81 10.91 5.70
N SER A 56 10.84 9.85 4.89
CA SER A 56 11.58 9.89 3.63
C SER A 56 10.87 10.74 2.57
N GLY A 57 9.54 10.74 2.51
CA GLY A 57 8.76 11.67 1.68
C GLY A 57 8.99 13.13 2.08
N MET A 58 8.99 13.43 3.38
CA MET A 58 9.31 14.76 3.91
C MET A 58 10.74 15.17 3.56
N LEU A 59 11.73 14.29 3.79
CA LEU A 59 13.14 14.56 3.53
C LEU A 59 13.39 14.81 2.04
N LEU A 60 12.84 13.97 1.16
CA LEU A 60 12.96 14.14 -0.29
C LEU A 60 12.27 15.41 -0.76
N SER A 61 11.07 15.70 -0.24
CA SER A 61 10.35 16.92 -0.59
C SER A 61 11.13 18.18 -0.19
N TRP A 62 11.75 18.16 0.99
CA TRP A 62 12.56 19.27 1.47
C TRP A 62 13.85 19.44 0.66
N ARG A 63 14.55 18.34 0.36
CA ARG A 63 15.80 18.37 -0.41
C ARG A 63 15.60 18.78 -1.87
N LEU A 64 14.56 18.25 -2.51
CA LEU A 64 14.28 18.47 -3.94
C LEU A 64 13.38 19.69 -4.18
N LYS A 65 12.86 20.31 -3.11
CA LYS A 65 11.96 21.48 -3.15
C LYS A 65 10.71 21.27 -4.02
N VAL A 66 10.26 20.02 -4.12
CA VAL A 66 9.06 19.60 -4.85
C VAL A 66 8.23 18.65 -3.97
N PRO A 67 6.89 18.65 -4.04
CA PRO A 67 6.06 17.76 -3.22
C PRO A 67 6.21 16.31 -3.69
N ILE A 68 6.89 15.48 -2.90
CA ILE A 68 7.12 14.06 -3.18
C ILE A 68 6.29 13.22 -2.21
N ILE A 69 5.38 12.44 -2.80
CA ILE A 69 4.62 11.41 -2.09
C ILE A 69 5.21 10.07 -2.50
N LEU A 70 5.65 9.29 -1.51
CA LEU A 70 6.16 7.95 -1.76
C LEU A 70 5.01 6.98 -1.97
N ALA A 71 5.18 6.10 -2.96
CA ALA A 71 4.15 5.16 -3.37
C ALA A 71 3.89 4.10 -2.30
N TRP A 72 2.62 3.74 -2.16
CA TRP A 72 2.18 2.58 -1.40
C TRP A 72 2.18 1.34 -2.31
N SER A 73 2.64 0.20 -1.79
CA SER A 73 2.53 -1.08 -2.51
C SER A 73 1.24 -1.81 -2.10
N THR A 74 0.08 -1.24 -2.43
CA THR A 74 -1.23 -1.89 -2.19
C THR A 74 -1.31 -3.31 -2.79
N PRO A 75 -0.91 -3.55 -4.06
CA PRO A 75 -0.86 -4.92 -4.60
C PRO A 75 0.15 -5.81 -3.85
N GLY A 76 1.26 -5.27 -3.35
CA GLY A 76 2.20 -6.02 -2.52
C GLY A 76 1.60 -6.44 -1.18
N ALA A 77 0.88 -5.54 -0.51
CA ALA A 77 0.18 -5.84 0.74
C ALA A 77 -0.90 -6.91 0.54
N ALA A 78 -1.66 -6.82 -0.56
CA ALA A 78 -2.66 -7.83 -0.93
C ALA A 78 -2.01 -9.21 -1.19
N LEU A 79 -0.89 -9.25 -1.92
CA LEU A 79 -0.14 -10.49 -2.17
C LEU A 79 0.33 -11.14 -0.87
N LEU A 80 0.86 -10.34 0.06
CA LEU A 80 1.32 -10.82 1.36
C LEU A 80 0.17 -11.33 2.22
N ALA A 81 -0.98 -10.64 2.22
CA ALA A 81 -2.19 -11.09 2.90
C ALA A 81 -2.76 -12.39 2.30
N ALA A 82 -2.46 -12.69 1.04
CA ALA A 82 -2.82 -13.93 0.38
C ALA A 82 -1.75 -15.04 0.48
N SER A 83 -0.61 -14.78 1.13
CA SER A 83 0.48 -15.73 1.24
C SER A 83 0.18 -16.90 2.19
N THR A 84 0.97 -17.98 2.09
CA THR A 84 0.74 -19.20 2.87
C THR A 84 1.13 -18.99 4.35
N PRO A 85 0.25 -19.33 5.30
CA PRO A 85 0.59 -19.30 6.73
C PRO A 85 1.77 -20.22 7.06
N GLY A 86 2.59 -19.85 8.05
CA GLY A 86 3.54 -20.79 8.68
C GLY A 86 5.04 -20.55 8.40
N LEU A 87 5.41 -19.52 7.65
CA LEU A 87 6.84 -19.16 7.47
C LEU A 87 7.48 -18.58 8.76
N GLY A 88 6.65 -18.11 9.69
CA GLY A 88 7.07 -17.48 10.94
C GLY A 88 7.49 -16.02 10.79
N TRP A 89 7.24 -15.24 11.83
CA TRP A 89 7.53 -13.79 11.87
C TRP A 89 9.01 -13.41 11.61
N PRO A 90 10.02 -14.14 12.14
CA PRO A 90 11.43 -13.81 11.86
C PRO A 90 11.80 -13.96 10.38
N THR A 91 11.31 -15.01 9.73
CA THR A 91 11.51 -15.24 8.29
C THR A 91 10.87 -14.13 7.47
N ALA A 92 9.68 -13.68 7.86
CA ALA A 92 9.00 -12.56 7.22
C ALA A 92 9.85 -11.29 7.29
N ILE A 93 10.39 -10.94 8.46
CA ILE A 93 11.28 -9.78 8.61
C ILE A 93 12.50 -9.89 7.69
N GLY A 94 13.15 -11.06 7.67
CA GLY A 94 14.30 -11.30 6.80
C GLY A 94 13.96 -11.14 5.32
N ALA A 95 12.83 -11.67 4.89
CA ALA A 95 12.32 -11.53 3.53
C ALA A 95 12.02 -10.05 3.18
N PHE A 96 11.41 -9.28 4.09
CA PHE A 96 11.18 -7.85 3.90
C PHE A 96 12.47 -7.04 3.80
N MET A 97 13.44 -7.32 4.67
CA MET A 97 14.76 -6.67 4.63
C MET A 97 15.50 -6.97 3.33
N LEU A 98 15.49 -8.23 2.89
CA LEU A 98 16.08 -8.64 1.62
C LEU A 98 15.37 -8.00 0.43
N ALA A 99 14.04 -8.04 0.40
CA ALA A 99 13.25 -7.42 -0.66
C ALA A 99 13.49 -5.89 -0.72
N GLY A 100 13.58 -5.23 0.44
CA GLY A 100 13.92 -3.81 0.54
C GLY A 100 15.32 -3.51 0.00
N ALA A 101 16.32 -4.31 0.36
CA ALA A 101 17.67 -4.18 -0.18
C ALA A 101 17.70 -4.37 -1.70
N LEU A 102 17.02 -5.40 -2.22
CA LEU A 102 16.89 -5.63 -3.66
C LEU A 102 16.18 -4.47 -4.37
N MET A 103 15.15 -3.88 -3.75
CA MET A 103 14.44 -2.70 -4.27
C MET A 103 15.35 -1.47 -4.36
N VAL A 104 16.23 -1.28 -3.37
CA VAL A 104 17.24 -0.22 -3.41
C VAL A 104 18.24 -0.48 -4.53
N VAL A 105 18.71 -1.71 -4.68
CA VAL A 105 19.63 -2.08 -5.76
C VAL A 105 19.00 -1.87 -7.14
N THR A 106 17.74 -2.27 -7.35
CA THR A 106 17.04 -2.02 -8.62
C THR A 106 16.86 -0.53 -8.91
N GLY A 107 16.61 0.29 -7.88
CA GLY A 107 16.54 1.74 -8.02
C GLY A 107 17.88 2.41 -8.33
N LEU A 108 18.98 1.88 -7.79
CA LEU A 108 20.34 2.40 -8.01
C LEU A 108 20.94 1.97 -9.35
N VAL A 109 20.49 0.86 -9.95
CA VAL A 109 21.00 0.34 -11.22
C VAL A 109 20.13 0.86 -12.39
N PRO A 110 20.61 1.85 -13.19
CA PRO A 110 19.79 2.49 -14.21
C PRO A 110 19.33 1.54 -15.33
N ALA A 111 20.07 0.46 -15.56
CA ALA A 111 19.71 -0.57 -16.54
C ALA A 111 18.42 -1.30 -16.15
N LEU A 112 18.22 -1.59 -14.87
CA LEU A 112 17.03 -2.28 -14.38
C LEU A 112 15.80 -1.38 -14.45
N GLY A 113 15.96 -0.09 -14.10
CA GLY A 113 14.91 0.91 -14.31
C GLY A 113 14.50 1.05 -15.78
N ARG A 114 15.47 1.07 -16.71
CA ARG A 114 15.19 1.10 -18.16
C ARG A 114 14.49 -0.18 -18.64
N LEU A 115 14.81 -1.33 -18.08
CA LEU A 115 14.15 -2.59 -18.44
C LEU A 115 12.71 -2.63 -17.92
N ALA A 116 12.49 -2.21 -16.68
CA ALA A 116 11.14 -2.09 -16.10
C ALA A 116 10.27 -1.12 -16.93
N ALA A 117 10.85 -0.01 -17.38
CA ALA A 117 10.16 0.97 -18.23
C ALA A 117 9.79 0.44 -19.64
N ARG A 118 10.36 -0.70 -20.07
CA ARG A 118 10.00 -1.35 -21.35
C ARG A 118 8.82 -2.29 -21.24
N ILE A 119 8.32 -2.58 -20.03
CA ILE A 119 7.15 -3.44 -19.84
C ILE A 119 5.94 -2.73 -20.47
N PRO A 120 5.29 -3.31 -21.50
CA PRO A 120 4.10 -2.72 -22.10
C PRO A 120 3.01 -2.51 -21.06
N GLY A 121 2.30 -1.38 -21.13
CA GLY A 121 1.26 -1.03 -20.16
C GLY A 121 0.20 -2.12 -19.97
N GLY A 122 -0.19 -2.81 -21.06
CA GLY A 122 -1.13 -3.93 -20.99
C GLY A 122 -0.63 -5.10 -20.14
N ILE A 123 0.67 -5.42 -20.19
CA ILE A 123 1.27 -6.47 -19.36
C ILE A 123 1.33 -6.01 -17.91
N ALA A 124 1.73 -4.77 -17.65
CA ALA A 124 1.75 -4.22 -16.29
C ALA A 124 0.34 -4.23 -15.65
N SER A 125 -0.68 -3.84 -16.41
CA SER A 125 -2.08 -3.92 -15.97
C SER A 125 -2.53 -5.37 -15.72
N ALA A 126 -2.14 -6.32 -16.59
CA ALA A 126 -2.46 -7.73 -16.40
C ALA A 126 -1.77 -8.32 -15.16
N MET A 127 -0.52 -7.95 -14.87
CA MET A 127 0.18 -8.36 -13.65
C MET A 127 -0.53 -7.84 -12.39
N LEU A 128 -0.92 -6.55 -12.38
CA LEU A 128 -1.66 -5.96 -11.27
C LEU A 128 -3.04 -6.62 -11.10
N ALA A 129 -3.75 -6.89 -12.20
CA ALA A 129 -5.01 -7.62 -12.18
C ALA A 129 -4.84 -9.02 -11.59
N GLY A 130 -3.81 -9.77 -11.99
CA GLY A 130 -3.52 -11.11 -11.46
C GLY A 130 -3.27 -11.10 -9.95
N VAL A 131 -2.55 -10.11 -9.42
CA VAL A 131 -2.28 -9.98 -7.98
C VAL A 131 -3.54 -9.57 -7.20
N LEU A 132 -4.38 -8.70 -7.76
CA LEU A 132 -5.57 -8.19 -7.07
C LEU A 132 -6.81 -9.08 -7.22
N LEU A 133 -6.90 -9.91 -8.26
CA LEU A 133 -8.07 -10.73 -8.55
C LEU A 133 -8.48 -11.65 -7.39
N PRO A 134 -7.57 -12.40 -6.72
CA PRO A 134 -7.93 -13.23 -5.57
C PRO A 134 -8.49 -12.40 -4.41
N PHE A 135 -7.96 -11.19 -4.22
CA PHE A 135 -8.44 -10.27 -3.19
C PHE A 135 -9.86 -9.78 -3.52
N CYS A 136 -10.10 -9.36 -4.76
CA CYS A 136 -11.43 -8.95 -5.23
C CYS A 136 -12.47 -10.07 -5.07
N ILE A 137 -12.13 -11.32 -5.44
CA ILE A 137 -13.04 -12.45 -5.30
C ILE A 137 -13.34 -12.75 -3.83
N ARG A 138 -12.34 -12.68 -2.95
CA ARG A 138 -12.51 -12.92 -1.51
C ARG A 138 -13.47 -11.93 -0.85
N LEU A 139 -13.56 -10.69 -1.32
CA LEU A 139 -14.55 -9.72 -0.81
C LEU A 139 -15.99 -10.24 -0.95
N PHE A 140 -16.31 -10.94 -2.04
CA PHE A 140 -17.66 -11.49 -2.25
C PHE A 140 -17.97 -12.69 -1.37
N LEU A 141 -16.95 -13.40 -0.86
CA LEU A 141 -17.13 -14.50 0.09
C LEU A 141 -17.54 -14.02 1.49
N VAL A 142 -17.44 -12.71 1.77
CA VAL A 142 -17.85 -12.11 3.04
C VAL A 142 -19.35 -11.75 3.04
N PHE A 143 -19.98 -11.64 1.86
CA PHE A 143 -21.41 -11.33 1.77
C PHE A 143 -22.29 -12.31 2.56
N PRO A 144 -22.10 -13.64 2.47
CA PRO A 144 -22.93 -14.58 3.22
C PRO A 144 -22.72 -14.53 4.74
N THR A 145 -21.54 -14.10 5.21
CA THR A 145 -21.18 -14.06 6.63
C THR A 145 -21.71 -12.80 7.33
N ASP A 146 -21.74 -11.65 6.64
CA ASP A 146 -22.26 -10.40 7.20
C ASP A 146 -22.90 -9.51 6.13
N ILE A 147 -24.11 -9.92 5.69
CA ILE A 147 -24.85 -9.29 4.58
C ILE A 147 -25.07 -7.80 4.87
N ALA A 148 -25.40 -7.43 6.11
CA ALA A 148 -25.70 -6.05 6.48
C ALA A 148 -24.47 -5.15 6.31
N LEU A 149 -23.31 -5.59 6.81
CA LEU A 149 -22.06 -4.86 6.66
C LEU A 149 -21.62 -4.77 5.19
N ALA A 150 -21.63 -5.90 4.48
CA ALA A 150 -21.19 -5.97 3.09
C ALA A 150 -22.08 -5.12 2.16
N ALA A 151 -23.42 -5.23 2.30
CA ALA A 151 -24.37 -4.43 1.53
C ALA A 151 -24.29 -2.95 1.89
N GLY A 152 -24.10 -2.61 3.17
CA GLY A 152 -23.92 -1.23 3.62
C GLY A 152 -22.68 -0.58 3.01
N LEU A 153 -21.52 -1.25 3.08
CA LEU A 153 -20.28 -0.77 2.45
C LEU A 153 -20.43 -0.61 0.93
N PHE A 154 -21.09 -1.57 0.27
CA PHE A 154 -21.35 -1.52 -1.16
C PHE A 154 -22.29 -0.37 -1.55
N ALA A 155 -23.35 -0.14 -0.78
CA ALA A 155 -24.28 0.97 -0.98
C ALA A 155 -23.60 2.34 -0.79
N VAL A 156 -22.80 2.49 0.28
CA VAL A 156 -22.00 3.71 0.51
C VAL A 156 -21.06 3.96 -0.67
N PHE A 157 -20.35 2.93 -1.15
CA PHE A 157 -19.49 3.06 -2.33
C PHE A 157 -20.26 3.53 -3.57
N LEU A 158 -21.43 2.93 -3.87
CA LEU A 158 -22.24 3.31 -5.03
C LEU A 158 -22.79 4.74 -4.92
N ILE A 159 -23.27 5.13 -3.73
CA ILE A 159 -23.78 6.49 -3.49
C ILE A 159 -22.66 7.50 -3.67
N MET A 160 -21.51 7.30 -3.03
CA MET A 160 -20.37 8.21 -3.13
C MET A 160 -19.82 8.28 -4.56
N ARG A 161 -19.74 7.15 -5.27
CA ARG A 161 -19.32 7.12 -6.68
C ARG A 161 -20.29 7.83 -7.61
N ARG A 162 -21.59 7.89 -7.28
CA ARG A 162 -22.58 8.64 -8.05
C ARG A 162 -22.51 10.14 -7.78
N LEU A 163 -22.09 10.54 -6.58
CA LEU A 163 -22.00 11.94 -6.17
C LEU A 163 -20.67 12.61 -6.58
N ALA A 164 -19.61 11.83 -6.85
CA ALA A 164 -18.31 12.28 -7.33
C ALA A 164 -18.26 12.37 -8.87
#